data_AF-A0A397BKT4-F1
#
_entry.id   AF-A0A397BKT4-F1
#
_cell.length_a   1.000
_cell.length_b   1.000
_cell.length_c   1.000
_cell.angle_alpha   90.00
_cell.angle_beta   90.00
_cell.angle_gamma   90.00
#
_symmetry.space_group_name_H-M   'P 1'
#
loop_
_entity.id
_entity.type
_entity.pdbx_description
1 polymer ?
#
loop_
_entity_poly.entity_id
_entity_poly.type
_entity_poly.pdbx_seq_one_letter_code
_entity_poly.pdbx_strand_id
1 'polypeptide(L)'
;MWFSLVLRFVWVQAFHTVFLQDIPRLHVHNLNQTRRFITFVDCMYDKKVQLYCAADAAPMDLLVQGTSSKHVIDEMFAFDRTVSRLLEVDTP
;
A
#
# COMPACT_ATOMS: atom_id res chain seq x y z
N MET A 1 -15.61 12.81 -8.66
CA MET A 1 -15.33 12.21 -7.33
C MET A 1 -16.15 10.96 -7.00
N TRP A 2 -17.03 10.45 -7.90
CA TRP A 2 -17.86 9.25 -7.62
C TRP A 2 -17.64 8.05 -8.57
N PHE A 3 -16.89 8.20 -9.66
CA PHE A 3 -16.66 7.10 -10.63
C PHE A 3 -15.47 6.17 -10.30
N SER A 4 -14.64 6.50 -9.30
CA SER A 4 -13.47 5.67 -8.95
C SER A 4 -13.75 4.56 -7.92
N LEU A 5 -14.95 4.54 -7.32
CA LEU A 5 -15.31 3.59 -6.25
C LEU A 5 -15.81 2.24 -6.79
N VAL A 6 -16.46 2.23 -7.97
CA VAL A 6 -17.04 1.00 -8.54
C VAL A 6 -15.95 0.03 -9.01
N LEU A 7 -14.82 0.54 -9.52
CA LEU A 7 -13.69 -0.31 -9.92
C LEU A 7 -12.91 -0.90 -8.73
N ARG A 8 -13.03 -0.33 -7.53
CA ARG A 8 -12.33 -0.80 -6.32
C ARG A 8 -12.95 -2.09 -5.74
N PHE A 9 -14.17 -2.42 -6.13
CA PHE A 9 -14.94 -3.53 -5.54
C PHE A 9 -14.90 -4.85 -6.31
N VAL A 10 -14.67 -4.83 -7.63
CA VAL A 10 -14.90 -6.03 -8.47
C VAL A 10 -13.71 -6.99 -8.51
N TRP A 11 -12.47 -6.53 -8.29
CA TRP A 11 -11.28 -7.38 -8.45
C TRP A 11 -10.97 -8.26 -7.23
N VAL A 12 -11.36 -7.84 -6.02
CA VAL A 12 -10.90 -8.50 -4.78
C VAL A 12 -11.74 -9.73 -4.41
N GLN A 13 -12.85 -10.00 -5.10
CA GLN A 13 -13.60 -11.26 -4.92
C GLN A 13 -13.07 -12.41 -5.78
N ALA A 14 -12.12 -12.15 -6.69
CA ALA A 14 -11.65 -13.16 -7.64
C ALA A 14 -10.40 -13.95 -7.16
N PHE A 15 -9.65 -13.43 -6.18
CA PHE A 15 -8.35 -14.00 -5.80
C PHE A 15 -8.17 -14.07 -4.29
N HIS A 16 -7.85 -15.27 -3.79
CA HIS A 16 -7.54 -15.51 -2.37
C HIS A 16 -6.10 -15.13 -1.99
N THR A 17 -5.23 -15.07 -2.99
CA THR A 17 -3.81 -14.73 -2.86
C THR A 17 -3.41 -13.84 -4.03
N VAL A 18 -2.66 -12.77 -3.76
CA VAL A 18 -2.14 -11.84 -4.76
C VAL A 18 -0.64 -11.70 -4.59
N PHE A 19 0.09 -11.78 -5.70
CA PHE A 19 1.53 -11.54 -5.77
C PHE A 19 1.77 -10.21 -6.47
N LEU A 20 2.47 -9.30 -5.80
CA LEU A 20 2.87 -8.01 -6.32
C LEU A 20 4.39 -7.97 -6.41
N GLN A 21 4.94 -7.79 -7.61
CA GLN A 21 6.37 -7.72 -7.85
C GLN A 21 6.75 -6.37 -8.45
N ASP A 22 8.04 -6.01 -8.37
CA ASP A 22 8.63 -4.81 -8.95
C ASP A 22 8.03 -3.52 -8.36
N ILE A 23 7.82 -3.51 -7.04
CA ILE A 23 7.35 -2.30 -6.34
C ILE A 23 8.54 -1.35 -6.19
N PRO A 24 8.54 -0.21 -6.91
CA PRO A 24 9.63 0.75 -6.82
C PRO A 24 9.58 1.47 -5.47
N ARG A 25 10.70 2.09 -5.09
CA ARG A 25 10.73 2.97 -3.92
C ARG A 25 9.75 4.13 -4.10
N LEU A 26 8.86 4.29 -3.12
CA LEU A 26 7.86 5.34 -3.10
C LEU A 26 8.54 6.64 -2.62
N HIS A 27 8.43 7.70 -3.41
CA HIS A 27 9.00 8.99 -3.08
C HIS A 27 7.91 9.99 -2.71
N VAL A 28 8.22 10.90 -1.79
CA VAL A 28 7.32 12.02 -1.42
C VAL A 28 6.98 12.93 -2.60
N HIS A 29 7.81 12.96 -3.64
CA HIS A 29 7.49 13.69 -4.88
C HIS A 29 6.35 13.03 -5.68
N ASN A 30 6.03 11.77 -5.38
CA ASN A 30 5.07 10.95 -6.11
C ASN A 30 3.96 10.40 -5.20
N LEU A 31 3.37 11.28 -4.37
CA LEU A 31 2.31 10.95 -3.41
C LEU A 31 1.13 10.18 -4.03
N ASN A 32 0.84 10.42 -5.31
CA ASN A 32 -0.22 9.69 -6.03
C ASN A 32 0.05 8.18 -6.10
N GLN A 33 1.30 7.75 -6.26
CA GLN A 33 1.68 6.34 -6.27
C GLN A 33 1.58 5.75 -4.86
N THR A 34 2.08 6.48 -3.85
CA THR A 34 1.98 6.08 -2.43
C THR A 34 0.54 5.88 -2.00
N ARG A 35 -0.34 6.84 -2.29
CA ARG A 35 -1.78 6.74 -1.97
C ARG A 35 -2.45 5.55 -2.65
N ARG A 36 -2.13 5.27 -3.92
CA ARG A 36 -2.65 4.10 -4.64
C ARG A 36 -2.20 2.80 -3.99
N PHE A 37 -0.93 2.73 -3.58
CA PHE A 37 -0.40 1.56 -2.89
C PHE A 37 -1.06 1.34 -1.52
N ILE A 38 -1.16 2.38 -0.69
CA ILE A 38 -1.89 2.31 0.61
C ILE A 38 -3.33 1.83 0.39
N THR A 39 -4.02 2.44 -0.57
CA THR A 39 -5.40 2.10 -0.95
C THR A 39 -5.52 0.64 -1.41
N PHE A 40 -4.52 0.13 -2.14
CA PHE A 40 -4.48 -1.25 -2.61
C PHE A 40 -4.30 -2.23 -1.45
N VAL A 41 -3.30 -2.01 -0.57
CA VAL A 41 -3.06 -2.86 0.59
C VAL A 41 -4.24 -2.84 1.56
N ASP A 42 -4.84 -1.67 1.79
CA ASP A 42 -6.04 -1.53 2.62
C ASP A 42 -7.19 -2.41 2.11
N CYS A 43 -7.38 -2.48 0.78
CA CYS A 43 -8.40 -3.34 0.19
C CYS A 43 -8.10 -4.83 0.38
N MET A 44 -6.84 -5.24 0.27
CA MET A 44 -6.46 -6.64 0.46
C MET A 44 -6.59 -7.05 1.92
N TYR A 45 -6.20 -6.17 2.85
CA TYR A 45 -6.34 -6.40 4.29
C TYR A 45 -7.79 -6.52 4.73
N ASP A 46 -8.67 -5.60 4.30
CA ASP A 46 -10.11 -5.62 4.61
C ASP A 46 -10.78 -6.92 4.09
N LYS A 47 -10.27 -7.45 2.98
CA LYS A 47 -10.75 -8.71 2.38
C LYS A 47 -10.01 -9.95 2.87
N LYS A 48 -9.04 -9.82 3.77
CA LYS A 48 -8.19 -10.92 4.28
C LYS A 48 -7.54 -11.75 3.16
N VAL A 49 -7.18 -11.09 2.06
CA VAL A 49 -6.46 -11.72 0.95
C VAL A 49 -4.99 -11.82 1.31
N GLN A 50 -4.37 -12.97 1.07
CA GLN A 50 -2.93 -13.14 1.27
C GLN A 50 -2.17 -12.33 0.22
N LEU A 51 -1.38 -11.35 0.65
CA LEU A 51 -0.61 -10.48 -0.23
C LEU A 51 0.88 -10.75 -0.05
N TYR A 52 1.54 -11.16 -1.13
CA TYR A 52 2.99 -11.33 -1.19
C TYR A 52 3.59 -10.21 -2.04
N CYS A 53 4.56 -9.49 -1.48
CA CYS A 53 5.16 -8.32 -2.11
C CYS A 53 6.67 -8.50 -2.28
N ALA A 54 7.17 -8.28 -3.50
CA ALA A 54 8.58 -8.11 -3.80
C ALA A 54 8.85 -6.66 -4.20
N ALA A 55 9.63 -5.96 -3.38
CA ALA A 55 9.91 -4.54 -3.51
C ALA A 55 11.41 -4.24 -3.47
N ASP A 56 11.80 -3.09 -4.02
CA ASP A 56 13.20 -2.61 -4.06
C ASP A 56 13.78 -2.20 -2.68
N ALA A 57 12.96 -2.25 -1.64
CA ALA A 57 13.32 -1.94 -0.27
C ALA A 57 12.41 -2.71 0.70
N ALA A 58 12.87 -2.86 1.95
CA ALA A 58 12.03 -3.37 3.03
C ALA A 58 10.79 -2.48 3.22
N PRO A 59 9.66 -3.00 3.74
CA PRO A 59 8.43 -2.22 3.92
C PRO A 59 8.64 -0.90 4.68
N MET A 60 9.51 -0.91 5.69
CA MET A 60 9.86 0.29 6.48
C MET A 60 10.65 1.34 5.68
N ASP A 61 11.46 0.90 4.71
CA ASP A 61 12.32 1.76 3.89
C ASP A 61 11.73 2.03 2.49
N LEU A 62 10.53 1.49 2.22
CA LEU A 62 9.88 1.59 0.93
C LEU A 62 9.39 3.02 0.64
N LEU A 63 9.06 3.79 1.68
CA LEU A 63 8.75 5.21 1.58
C LEU A 63 9.99 6.06 1.87
N VAL A 64 10.59 6.61 0.83
CA VAL A 64 11.76 7.51 0.94
C VAL A 64 11.29 8.85 1.50
N GLN A 65 11.73 9.15 2.72
CA GLN A 65 11.40 10.42 3.38
C GLN A 65 11.92 11.61 2.57
N GLY A 66 11.01 12.51 2.22
CA GLY A 66 11.28 13.79 1.57
C GLY A 66 10.73 14.93 2.42
N THR A 67 11.15 16.16 2.10
CA THR A 67 10.96 17.38 2.89
C THR A 67 9.60 17.46 3.60
N SER A 68 9.65 17.64 4.92
CA SER A 68 8.51 17.61 5.85
C SER A 68 7.46 18.69 5.55
N SER A 69 6.51 18.39 4.68
CA SER A 69 5.29 19.18 4.49
C SER A 69 4.13 18.49 5.21
N LYS A 70 3.20 19.25 5.80
CA LYS A 70 2.08 18.71 6.62
C LYS A 70 1.31 17.55 5.96
N HIS A 71 1.07 17.63 4.64
CA HIS A 71 0.44 16.57 3.86
C HIS A 71 1.25 15.26 3.76
N VAL A 72 2.57 15.37 3.82
CA VAL A 72 3.50 14.23 3.78
C VAL A 72 3.45 13.47 5.09
N ILE A 73 3.29 14.17 6.21
CA ILE A 73 3.22 13.57 7.56
C ILE A 73 1.98 12.68 7.71
N ASP A 74 0.82 13.13 7.20
CA ASP A 74 -0.42 12.35 7.22
C ASP A 74 -0.30 11.06 6.39
N GLU A 75 0.38 11.13 5.23
CA GLU A 75 0.61 9.97 4.36
C GLU A 75 1.64 9.00 4.92
N MET A 76 2.71 9.51 5.52
CA MET A 76 3.70 8.69 6.23
C MET A 76 3.03 7.91 7.37
N PHE A 77 2.20 8.57 8.17
CA PHE A 77 1.46 7.89 9.24
C PHE A 77 0.47 6.85 8.71
N ALA A 78 -0.20 7.14 7.59
CA ALA A 78 -1.06 6.15 6.93
C ALA A 78 -0.25 4.95 6.42
N PHE A 79 0.92 5.20 5.85
CA PHE A 79 1.83 4.18 5.32
C PHE A 79 2.42 3.29 6.43
N ASP A 80 2.83 3.85 7.56
CA ASP A 80 3.32 3.08 8.70
C ASP A 80 2.28 2.06 9.18
N ARG A 81 1.00 2.44 9.23
CA ARG A 81 -0.09 1.51 9.55
C ARG A 81 -0.23 0.41 8.50
N THR A 82 -0.02 0.73 7.23
CA THR A 82 0.00 -0.25 6.14
C THR A 82 1.16 -1.23 6.30
N VAL A 83 2.35 -0.75 6.67
CA VAL A 83 3.53 -1.58 6.91
C VAL A 83 3.30 -2.53 8.08
N SER A 84 2.72 -2.06 9.20
CA SER A 84 2.38 -2.94 10.33
C SER A 84 1.44 -4.07 9.91
N ARG A 85 0.44 -3.77 9.06
CA ARG A 85 -0.50 -4.78 8.54
C ARG A 85 0.16 -5.77 7.60
N LEU A 86 1.12 -5.33 6.78
CA LEU A 86 1.90 -6.23 5.92
C LEU A 86 2.76 -7.19 6.75
N LEU A 87 3.43 -6.67 7.79
CA LEU A 87 4.29 -7.46 8.67
C LEU A 87 3.49 -8.46 9.51
N GLU A 88 2.26 -8.13 9.90
CA GLU A 88 1.38 -9.03 10.65
C GLU A 88 0.96 -10.26 9.82
N VAL A 89 0.76 -10.08 8.50
CA VAL A 89 0.36 -11.17 7.58
C VAL A 89 1.52 -12.10 7.22
N ASP A 90 2.77 -11.63 7.37
CA ASP A 90 3.98 -12.39 7.01
C ASP A 90 4.46 -13.35 8.13
N THR A 91 3.66 -13.53 9.19
CA THR A 91 3.99 -14.47 10.28
C THR A 91 3.34 -15.84 10.01
N PRO A 92 4.12 -16.93 9.80
CA PRO A 92 3.61 -18.26 9.47
C PRO A 92 2.93 -19.00 10.64
#